data_AF-A0A0E2H8M3-F1
#
_entry.id   AF-A0A0E2H8M3-F1
#
_cell.length_a   1.000
_cell.length_b   1.000
_cell.length_c   1.000
_cell.angle_alpha   90.00
_cell.angle_beta   90.00
_cell.angle_gamma   90.00
#
_symmetry.space_group_name_H-M   'P 1'
#
loop_
_entity.id
_entity.type
_entity.pdbx_description
1 polymer ?
#
loop_
_entity_poly.entity_id
_entity_poly.type
_entity_poly.pdbx_seq_one_letter_code
_entity_poly.pdbx_strand_id
1 'polypeptide(L)'
;MAISKIKPRHAIEGRSIATVLADRIDYDKNPEKTNCGLLVTGYQCSPDTAWQEFVVSKQIYTATTGRRRAPDKDVISYLLMQSFKPGTITPEDANKLGYKIAMEFTRDEHQFIVATHIDKHHIHNVRPDRAMRKAV
;
A
#
# COMPACT_ATOMS: atom_id res chain seq x y z
N MET A 1 7.96 -20.25 -5.72
CA MET A 1 8.35 -19.10 -6.56
C MET A 1 7.26 -18.06 -6.47
N ALA A 2 7.60 -16.80 -6.23
CA ALA A 2 6.68 -15.67 -6.20
C ALA A 2 7.04 -14.68 -7.31
N ILE A 3 6.05 -14.00 -7.89
CA ILE A 3 6.25 -12.94 -8.87
C ILE A 3 5.85 -11.62 -8.21
N SER A 4 6.73 -10.62 -8.29
CA SER A 4 6.51 -9.30 -7.68
C SER A 4 6.46 -8.19 -8.72
N LYS A 5 5.56 -7.22 -8.54
CA LYS A 5 5.43 -6.03 -9.39
C LYS A 5 5.17 -4.78 -8.57
N ILE A 6 5.87 -3.69 -8.89
CA ILE A 6 5.67 -2.38 -8.28
C ILE A 6 4.99 -1.44 -9.29
N LYS A 7 3.99 -0.68 -8.85
CA LYS A 7 3.29 0.33 -9.66
C LYS A 7 3.19 1.65 -8.89
N PRO A 8 3.68 2.78 -9.43
CA PRO A 8 3.39 4.09 -8.85
C PRO A 8 1.90 4.44 -9.04
N ARG A 9 1.28 5.03 -8.01
CA ARG A 9 -0.05 5.63 -8.05
C ARG A 9 0.11 7.14 -7.98
N HIS A 10 -0.41 7.82 -8.98
CA HIS A 10 -0.31 9.28 -9.12
C HIS A 10 -1.58 9.95 -8.63
N ALA A 11 -1.47 11.24 -8.29
CA ALA A 11 -2.64 12.10 -8.17
C ALA A 11 -3.37 12.20 -9.52
N ILE A 12 -4.67 12.45 -9.48
CA ILE A 12 -5.52 12.54 -10.66
C ILE A 12 -6.05 13.97 -10.73
N GLU A 13 -5.91 14.59 -11.91
CA GLU A 13 -6.45 15.93 -12.14
C GLU A 13 -7.96 15.96 -11.87
N GLY A 14 -8.43 16.99 -11.16
CA GLY A 14 -9.84 17.14 -10.77
C GLY A 14 -10.30 16.25 -9.61
N ARG A 15 -9.45 15.37 -9.05
CA ARG A 15 -9.77 14.57 -7.85
C ARG A 15 -8.87 14.93 -6.67
N SER A 16 -9.43 14.95 -5.47
CA SER A 16 -8.61 15.14 -4.26
C SER A 16 -7.72 13.92 -4.01
N ILE A 17 -6.49 14.13 -3.51
CA ILE A 17 -5.57 13.04 -3.13
C ILE A 17 -6.24 12.11 -2.10
N ALA A 18 -7.03 12.68 -1.18
CA ALA A 18 -7.78 11.92 -0.17
C ALA A 18 -8.74 10.91 -0.82
N THR A 19 -9.55 11.34 -1.78
CA THR A 19 -10.48 10.44 -2.48
C THR A 19 -9.73 9.38 -3.27
N VAL A 20 -8.64 9.74 -3.94
CA VAL A 20 -7.84 8.75 -4.70
C VAL A 20 -7.20 7.72 -3.77
N LEU A 21 -6.69 8.12 -2.60
CA LEU A 21 -6.12 7.19 -1.63
C LEU A 21 -7.20 6.31 -1.00
N ALA A 22 -8.34 6.87 -0.63
CA ALA A 22 -9.48 6.13 -0.06
C ALA A 22 -9.95 5.02 -1.02
N ASP A 23 -10.31 5.36 -2.26
CA ASP A 23 -10.76 4.38 -3.27
C ASP A 23 -9.77 3.21 -3.43
N ARG A 24 -8.48 3.54 -3.44
CA ARG A 24 -7.41 2.58 -3.72
C ARG A 24 -7.13 1.68 -2.52
N ILE A 25 -7.04 2.27 -1.33
CA ILE A 25 -6.79 1.53 -0.08
C ILE A 25 -8.01 0.68 0.28
N ASP A 26 -9.23 1.21 0.18
CA ASP A 26 -10.46 0.47 0.46
C ASP A 26 -10.63 -0.73 -0.48
N TYR A 27 -10.29 -0.56 -1.76
CA TYR A 27 -10.27 -1.67 -2.70
C TYR A 27 -9.24 -2.74 -2.32
N ASP A 28 -8.04 -2.32 -1.90
CA ASP A 28 -6.95 -3.21 -1.53
C ASP A 28 -7.26 -3.96 -0.22
N LYS A 29 -7.96 -3.36 0.74
CA LYS A 29 -8.28 -3.99 2.03
C LYS A 29 -9.64 -4.68 2.10
N ASN A 30 -10.38 -4.79 0.99
CA ASN A 30 -11.75 -5.32 0.95
C ASN A 30 -11.89 -6.61 1.80
N PRO A 31 -12.75 -6.62 2.84
CA PRO A 31 -12.96 -7.75 3.76
C PRO A 31 -13.30 -9.08 3.05
N GLU A 32 -13.99 -9.04 1.92
CA GLU A 32 -14.32 -10.23 1.12
C GLU A 32 -13.07 -10.95 0.60
N LYS A 33 -11.97 -10.20 0.41
CA LYS A 33 -10.70 -10.72 -0.10
C LYS A 33 -9.71 -11.04 1.01
N THR A 34 -9.88 -10.48 2.20
CA THR A 34 -8.85 -10.43 3.25
C THR A 34 -9.27 -11.16 4.53
N ASN A 35 -10.13 -12.18 4.41
CA ASN A 35 -10.67 -12.93 5.55
C ASN A 35 -11.30 -11.99 6.60
N CYS A 36 -12.30 -11.22 6.18
CA CYS A 36 -12.98 -10.23 7.02
C CYS A 36 -12.05 -9.14 7.58
N GLY A 37 -10.94 -8.83 6.89
CA GLY A 37 -9.95 -7.83 7.32
C GLY A 37 -8.82 -8.39 8.19
N LEU A 38 -8.87 -9.65 8.62
CA LEU A 38 -7.84 -10.26 9.47
C LEU A 38 -6.48 -10.38 8.78
N LEU A 39 -6.47 -10.40 7.45
CA LEU A 39 -5.25 -10.47 6.63
C LEU A 39 -4.78 -9.08 6.16
N VAL A 40 -5.09 -8.04 6.93
CA VAL A 40 -4.62 -6.68 6.69
C VAL A 40 -3.77 -6.22 7.86
N THR A 41 -2.50 -5.92 7.59
CA THR A 41 -1.55 -5.40 8.59
C THR A 41 -1.05 -4.02 8.17
N GLY A 42 -0.70 -3.18 9.13
CA GLY A 42 -0.23 -1.81 8.91
C GLY A 42 1.02 -1.51 9.72
N TYR A 43 1.85 -0.60 9.19
CA TYR A 43 3.01 -0.05 9.88
C TYR A 43 2.91 1.48 9.90
N GLN A 44 3.05 2.08 11.10
CA GLN A 44 2.85 3.51 11.33
C GLN A 44 1.52 4.06 10.79
N CYS A 45 0.51 3.18 10.67
CA CYS A 45 -0.87 3.53 10.41
C CYS A 45 -1.80 2.38 10.80
N SER A 46 -3.05 2.69 11.10
CA SER A 46 -4.11 1.69 11.23
C SER A 46 -4.69 1.38 9.85
N PRO A 47 -4.96 0.10 9.50
CA PRO A 47 -5.67 -0.26 8.27
C PRO A 47 -7.00 0.48 8.06
N ASP A 48 -7.68 0.87 9.13
CA ASP A 48 -8.96 1.56 9.06
C ASP A 48 -8.82 3.03 8.64
N THR A 49 -7.76 3.69 9.10
CA THR A 49 -7.50 5.11 8.87
C THR A 49 -6.33 5.38 7.92
N ALA A 50 -5.77 4.33 7.31
CA ALA A 50 -4.54 4.40 6.52
C ALA A 50 -4.57 5.51 5.46
N TRP A 51 -5.66 5.65 4.70
CA TRP A 51 -5.73 6.69 3.68
C TRP A 51 -5.66 8.11 4.27
N GLN A 52 -6.26 8.34 5.45
CA GLN A 52 -6.24 9.64 6.13
C GLN A 52 -4.82 9.96 6.61
N GLU A 53 -4.16 8.98 7.22
CA GLU A 53 -2.80 9.12 7.72
C GLU A 53 -1.82 9.37 6.58
N PHE A 54 -2.02 8.72 5.42
CA PHE A 54 -1.21 8.95 4.21
C PHE A 54 -1.37 10.39 3.70
N VAL A 55 -2.61 10.92 3.71
CA VAL A 55 -2.91 12.31 3.33
C VAL A 55 -2.23 13.28 4.29
N VAL A 56 -2.45 13.12 5.60
CA VAL A 56 -1.89 14.00 6.64
C VAL A 56 -0.38 14.09 6.50
N SER A 57 0.28 12.94 6.40
CA SER A 57 1.73 12.99 6.31
C SER A 57 2.19 13.63 4.99
N LYS A 58 1.46 13.47 3.86
CA LYS A 58 1.80 14.15 2.59
C LYS A 58 1.65 15.67 2.72
N GLN A 59 0.65 16.13 3.47
CA GLN A 59 0.47 17.54 3.82
C GLN A 59 1.65 18.04 4.65
N ILE A 60 2.08 17.30 5.68
CA ILE A 60 3.27 17.62 6.49
C ILE A 60 4.50 17.78 5.59
N TYR A 61 4.79 16.80 4.72
CA TYR A 61 5.91 16.89 3.78
C TYR A 61 5.86 18.15 2.91
N THR A 62 4.68 18.47 2.39
CA THR A 62 4.47 19.65 1.53
C THR A 62 4.69 20.93 2.33
N ALA A 63 4.22 21.00 3.58
CA ALA A 63 4.41 22.14 4.47
C ALA A 63 5.88 22.32 4.87
N THR A 64 6.58 21.24 5.19
CA THR A 64 7.99 21.29 5.61
C THR A 64 8.95 21.58 4.45
N THR A 65 8.67 21.07 3.25
CA THR A 65 9.63 21.17 2.11
C THR A 65 9.24 22.18 1.05
N GLY A 66 7.99 22.66 1.04
CA GLY A 66 7.42 23.49 -0.02
C GLY A 66 7.26 22.78 -1.37
N ARG A 67 7.62 21.49 -1.48
CA ARG A 67 7.64 20.77 -2.77
C ARG A 67 6.24 20.37 -3.19
N ARG A 68 5.80 20.85 -4.35
CA ARG A 68 4.58 20.44 -5.04
C ARG A 68 4.90 20.00 -6.47
N ARG A 69 4.11 19.07 -7.01
CA ARG A 69 4.23 18.58 -8.39
C ARG A 69 2.88 18.67 -9.08
N ALA A 70 2.92 18.74 -10.41
CA ALA A 70 1.72 18.55 -11.22
C ALA A 70 1.12 17.15 -10.95
N PRO A 71 -0.22 16.99 -10.96
CA PRO A 71 -0.88 15.75 -10.54
C PRO A 71 -0.35 14.48 -11.22
N ASP A 72 -0.13 14.56 -12.54
CA ASP A 72 0.40 13.47 -13.38
C ASP A 72 1.81 13.00 -12.99
N LYS A 73 2.59 13.87 -12.32
CA LYS A 73 3.97 13.61 -11.87
C LYS A 73 4.07 13.44 -10.35
N ASP A 74 2.97 13.62 -9.62
CA ASP A 74 2.94 13.49 -8.17
C ASP A 74 2.56 12.06 -7.77
N VAL A 75 3.57 11.25 -7.48
CA VAL A 75 3.36 9.93 -6.90
C VAL A 75 2.87 10.12 -5.46
N ILE A 76 1.68 9.61 -5.17
CA ILE A 76 1.02 9.69 -3.86
C ILE A 76 1.16 8.38 -3.07
N SER A 77 1.30 7.26 -3.76
CA SER A 77 1.59 5.94 -3.17
C SER A 77 2.26 5.01 -4.19
N TYR A 78 2.91 3.96 -3.71
CA TYR A 78 3.34 2.82 -4.53
C TYR A 78 2.47 1.62 -4.22
N LEU A 79 2.20 0.78 -5.21
CA LEU A 79 1.54 -0.50 -5.03
C LEU A 79 2.54 -1.62 -5.35
N LEU A 80 2.92 -2.41 -4.35
CA LEU A 80 3.65 -3.66 -4.54
C LEU A 80 2.65 -4.82 -4.51
N MET A 81 2.64 -5.61 -5.57
CA MET A 81 1.88 -6.86 -5.64
C MET A 81 2.85 -8.04 -5.65
N GLN A 82 2.54 -9.09 -4.89
CA GLN A 82 3.33 -10.31 -4.83
C GLN A 82 2.40 -11.51 -4.93
N SER A 83 2.51 -12.29 -6.01
CA SER A 83 1.68 -13.49 -6.23
C SER A 83 2.48 -14.76 -5.93
N PHE A 84 1.84 -15.72 -5.27
CA PHE A 84 2.44 -16.98 -4.88
C PHE A 84 1.87 -18.15 -5.68
N LYS A 85 2.68 -19.19 -5.94
CA LYS A 85 2.18 -20.43 -6.53
C LYS A 85 1.18 -21.10 -5.55
N PRO A 86 0.02 -21.62 -6.00
CA PRO A 86 -0.93 -22.31 -5.13
C PRO A 86 -0.27 -23.41 -4.29
N GLY A 87 -0.66 -23.50 -3.02
CA GLY A 87 -0.15 -24.51 -2.07
C GLY A 87 1.29 -24.30 -1.57
N THR A 88 1.95 -23.19 -1.93
CA THR A 88 3.34 -22.94 -1.51
C THR A 88 3.49 -22.06 -0.27
N ILE A 89 2.42 -21.43 0.19
CA ILE A 89 2.42 -20.55 1.35
C ILE A 89 1.01 -20.48 1.97
N THR A 90 0.94 -20.23 3.28
CA THR A 90 -0.31 -19.91 3.98
C THR A 90 -0.63 -18.41 3.81
N PRO A 91 -1.90 -17.98 3.94
CA PRO A 91 -2.24 -16.56 3.92
C PRO A 91 -1.50 -15.74 4.98
N GLU A 92 -1.32 -16.30 6.18
CA GLU A 92 -0.67 -15.64 7.31
C GLU A 92 0.83 -15.46 7.05
N ASP A 93 1.50 -16.49 6.52
CA ASP A 93 2.93 -16.39 6.19
C ASP A 93 3.17 -15.51 4.97
N ALA A 94 2.23 -15.47 4.02
CA ALA A 94 2.25 -14.51 2.92
C ALA A 94 2.16 -13.08 3.45
N ASN A 95 1.25 -12.81 4.40
CA ASN A 95 1.15 -11.49 5.02
C ASN A 95 2.43 -11.09 5.77
N LYS A 96 2.97 -11.98 6.62
CA LYS A 96 4.23 -11.76 7.34
C LYS A 96 5.41 -11.50 6.40
N LEU A 97 5.50 -12.26 5.30
CA LEU A 97 6.54 -12.06 4.29
C LEU A 97 6.36 -10.71 3.59
N GLY A 98 5.13 -10.36 3.23
CA GLY A 98 4.79 -9.07 2.65
C GLY A 98 5.18 -7.91 3.57
N TYR A 99 4.95 -8.05 4.88
CA TYR A 99 5.35 -7.08 5.89
C TYR A 99 6.88 -6.92 5.98
N LYS A 100 7.64 -8.02 5.98
CA LYS A 100 9.11 -7.96 6.01
C LYS A 100 9.68 -7.25 4.77
N ILE A 101 9.21 -7.66 3.59
CA ILE A 101 9.56 -7.00 2.33
C ILE A 101 9.17 -5.53 2.39
N ALA A 102 8.06 -5.22 3.06
CA ALA A 102 7.59 -3.87 3.16
C ALA A 102 8.51 -2.96 3.96
N MET A 103 8.91 -3.42 5.14
CA MET A 103 9.89 -2.75 6.01
C MET A 103 11.21 -2.51 5.26
N GLU A 104 11.74 -3.53 4.59
CA GLU A 104 12.97 -3.40 3.79
C GLU A 104 12.81 -2.38 2.67
N PHE A 105 11.67 -2.41 1.97
CA PHE A 105 11.39 -1.49 0.88
C PHE A 105 11.17 -0.06 1.36
N THR A 106 10.62 0.17 2.55
CA THR A 106 10.40 1.53 3.08
C THR A 106 11.55 2.03 3.93
N ARG A 107 12.55 1.18 4.21
CA ARG A 107 13.66 1.45 5.14
C ARG A 107 13.17 1.94 6.50
N ASP A 108 11.99 1.48 6.92
CA ASP A 108 11.32 1.88 8.17
C ASP A 108 10.93 3.38 8.24
N GLU A 109 11.01 4.12 7.14
CA GLU A 109 10.76 5.57 7.10
C GLU A 109 9.34 5.93 6.62
N HIS A 110 8.59 4.96 6.08
CA HIS A 110 7.29 5.22 5.47
C HIS A 110 6.23 4.23 5.93
N GLN A 111 5.06 4.78 6.22
CA GLN A 111 3.83 4.03 6.47
C GLN A 111 3.40 3.20 5.26
N PHE A 112 2.87 2.01 5.55
CA PHE A 112 2.34 1.08 4.56
C PHE A 112 1.26 0.19 5.18
N ILE A 113 0.45 -0.43 4.33
CA ILE A 113 -0.40 -1.56 4.72
C ILE A 113 -0.13 -2.76 3.79
N VAL A 114 -0.27 -3.97 4.31
CA VAL A 114 -0.19 -5.23 3.56
C VAL A 114 -1.55 -5.91 3.65
N ALA A 115 -2.22 -6.04 2.52
CA ALA A 115 -3.45 -6.81 2.40
C ALA A 115 -3.17 -8.12 1.66
N THR A 116 -3.46 -9.27 2.28
CA THR A 116 -3.31 -10.58 1.64
C THR A 116 -4.67 -11.06 1.14
N HIS A 117 -4.75 -11.30 -0.17
CA HIS A 117 -5.97 -11.67 -0.88
C HIS A 117 -6.06 -13.19 -1.05
N ILE A 118 -7.21 -13.74 -0.66
CA ILE A 118 -7.55 -15.18 -0.72
C ILE A 118 -8.79 -15.47 -1.58
N ASP A 119 -9.35 -14.45 -2.25
CA ASP A 119 -10.54 -14.52 -3.11
C ASP A 119 -10.30 -15.19 -4.47
N LYS A 120 -9.05 -15.54 -4.78
CA LYS A 120 -8.64 -16.16 -6.05
C LYS A 120 -8.03 -17.52 -5.83
N HIS A 121 -7.84 -18.27 -6.93
CA HIS A 121 -7.14 -19.55 -6.92
C HIS A 121 -5.74 -19.49 -6.27
N HIS A 122 -5.08 -18.33 -6.29
CA HIS A 122 -3.78 -18.16 -5.67
C HIS A 122 -3.75 -16.99 -4.69
N ILE A 123 -2.96 -17.15 -3.63
CA ILE A 123 -2.68 -16.11 -2.65
C ILE A 123 -1.83 -15.03 -3.30
N HIS A 124 -2.17 -13.77 -3.03
CA HIS A 124 -1.36 -12.63 -3.43
C HIS A 124 -1.42 -11.51 -2.38
N ASN A 125 -0.29 -10.84 -2.16
CA ASN A 125 -0.23 -9.62 -1.37
C ASN A 125 -0.47 -8.43 -2.28
N VAL A 126 -1.22 -7.46 -1.76
CA VAL A 126 -1.42 -6.14 -2.31
C VAL A 126 -1.03 -5.13 -1.25
N ARG A 127 0.04 -4.38 -1.51
CA ARG A 127 0.64 -3.45 -0.55
C ARG A 127 0.67 -2.03 -1.12
N PRO A 128 -0.17 -1.12 -0.65
CA PRO A 128 0.01 0.30 -0.86
C PRO A 128 0.99 0.90 0.16
N ASP A 129 2.06 1.51 -0.35
CA ASP A 129 3.06 2.26 0.39
C ASP A 129 2.90 3.74 0.14
N ARG A 130 3.24 4.57 1.11
CA ARG A 130 3.28 6.01 0.86
C ARG A 130 4.52 6.43 0.09
N ALA A 131 4.35 7.28 -0.93
CA ALA A 131 5.45 7.82 -1.73
C ALA A 131 5.98 9.14 -1.14
N MET A 132 7.19 9.12 -0.60
CA MET A 132 7.85 10.32 -0.01
C MET A 132 9.24 10.64 -0.60
N ARG A 133 9.58 9.95 -1.70
CA ARG A 133 10.87 9.87 -2.43
C ARG A 133 11.79 8.76 -1.92
N LYS A 134 11.88 7.72 -2.76
CA LYS A 134 12.95 6.73 -2.90
C LYS A 134 13.58 6.27 -1.58
N ALA A 135 13.03 5.20 -1.05
CA ALA A 135 13.88 4.06 -0.71
C ALA A 135 14.41 3.40 -1.99
N VAL A 136 15.24 4.15 -2.74
CA VAL A 136 16.22 3.67 -3.72
C VAL A 136 17.36 4.68 -3.68
#